data_AF-A0A258P640-F1
#
_entry.id   AF-A0A258P640-F1
#
_cell.length_a   1.000
_cell.length_b   1.000
_cell.length_c   1.000
_cell.angle_alpha   90.00
_cell.angle_beta   90.00
_cell.angle_gamma   90.00
#
_symmetry.space_group_name_H-M   'P 1'
#
loop_
_entity.id
_entity.type
_entity.pdbx_description
1 polymer ?
#
loop_
_entity_poly.entity_id
_entity_poly.type
_entity_poly.pdbx_seq_one_letter_code
_entity_poly.pdbx_strand_id
1 'polypeptide(L)'
;MRAKTSLPVPSRESTGMGATPASFLADLGRQQLAVAADAACALLRGSEAMRAIQHQAAHEASLRHQAAAQKLHGNCEPADLMAIQSDLLSFDLQGATQYWQQITAAALQSQVEMMASATHLLDSEQGDALKSAMESFQAAIASGNGFFAGKPAATAPPTRV
;
A
#
# COMPACT_ATOMS: atom_id res chain seq x y z
N MET A 1 -3.54 75.47 34.79
CA MET A 1 -4.06 75.08 33.46
C MET A 1 -2.92 74.46 32.65
N ARG A 2 -2.95 73.13 32.41
CA ARG A 2 -2.92 72.43 31.09
C ARG A 2 -2.17 73.19 29.97
N ALA A 3 -1.31 72.54 29.16
CA ALA A 3 -1.54 71.23 28.54
C ALA A 3 -0.25 70.40 28.34
N LYS A 4 -0.40 69.08 28.49
CA LYS A 4 0.55 68.04 28.10
C LYS A 4 0.30 67.71 26.62
N THR A 5 1.31 67.82 25.77
CA THR A 5 1.26 67.35 24.38
C THR A 5 1.79 65.93 24.32
N SER A 6 0.87 64.96 24.21
CA SER A 6 1.16 63.55 24.00
C SER A 6 1.57 63.32 22.56
N LEU A 7 2.79 62.80 22.35
CA LEU A 7 3.23 62.23 21.07
C LEU A 7 2.44 60.94 20.78
N PRO A 8 1.95 60.74 19.54
CA PRO A 8 1.28 59.51 19.18
C PRO A 8 2.32 58.38 19.01
N VAL A 9 2.15 57.33 19.79
CA VAL A 9 2.76 56.01 19.58
C VAL A 9 2.27 55.50 18.21
N PRO A 10 3.15 55.03 17.31
CA PRO A 10 2.69 54.30 16.14
C PRO A 10 2.05 53.01 16.64
N SER A 11 0.72 52.97 16.57
CA SER A 11 -0.06 51.75 16.70
C SER A 11 0.55 50.74 15.73
N ARG A 12 1.25 49.75 16.29
CA ARG A 12 1.58 48.53 15.58
C ARG A 12 0.24 47.93 15.21
N GLU A 13 -0.24 48.23 14.01
CA GLU A 13 -1.29 47.47 13.38
C GLU A 13 -0.85 46.02 13.48
N SER A 14 -1.56 45.30 14.33
CA SER A 14 -1.63 43.86 14.24
C SER A 14 -2.20 43.59 12.86
N THR A 15 -1.32 43.48 11.86
CA THR A 15 -1.61 42.80 10.60
C THR A 15 -1.76 41.32 10.95
N GLY A 16 -2.84 41.01 11.68
CA GLY A 16 -3.52 39.74 11.55
C GLY A 16 -4.08 39.74 10.14
N MET A 17 -3.21 39.47 9.17
CA MET A 17 -3.61 39.10 7.83
C MET A 17 -4.25 37.72 8.00
N GLY A 18 -5.50 37.72 8.47
CA GLY A 18 -6.35 36.55 8.41
C GLY A 18 -6.33 36.10 6.97
N ALA A 19 -5.92 34.85 6.76
CA ALA A 19 -5.87 34.22 5.45
C ALA A 19 -7.15 34.57 4.69
N THR A 20 -7.01 35.22 3.53
CA THR A 20 -8.15 35.45 2.66
C THR A 20 -8.77 34.09 2.29
N PRO A 21 -10.10 33.98 2.13
CA PRO A 21 -10.73 32.72 1.74
C PRO A 21 -10.09 32.09 0.49
N ALA A 22 -9.58 32.91 -0.44
CA ALA A 22 -8.86 32.46 -1.63
C ALA A 22 -7.48 31.86 -1.33
N SER A 23 -6.68 32.45 -0.42
CA SER A 23 -5.39 31.88 -0.01
C SER A 23 -5.56 30.59 0.78
N PHE A 24 -6.61 30.51 1.61
CA PHE A 24 -6.96 29.27 2.32
C PHE A 24 -7.37 28.14 1.37
N LEU A 25 -8.19 28.42 0.36
CA LEU A 25 -8.58 27.43 -0.66
C LEU A 25 -7.38 26.98 -1.53
N ALA A 26 -6.47 27.90 -1.86
CA ALA A 26 -5.26 27.57 -2.60
C ALA A 26 -4.31 26.68 -1.77
N ASP A 27 -4.13 26.97 -0.48
CA ASP A 27 -3.33 26.14 0.42
C ASP A 27 -3.96 24.75 0.64
N LEU A 28 -5.29 24.67 0.74
CA LEU A 28 -6.01 23.39 0.82
C LEU A 28 -5.78 22.53 -0.42
N GLY A 29 -5.94 23.10 -1.62
CA GLY A 29 -5.69 22.37 -2.86
C GLY A 29 -4.24 21.89 -2.99
N ARG A 30 -3.29 22.72 -2.57
CA ARG A 30 -1.86 22.35 -2.53
C ARG A 30 -1.60 21.20 -1.56
N GLN A 31 -2.20 21.22 -0.37
CA GLN A 31 -2.05 20.14 0.62
C GLN A 31 -2.70 18.84 0.17
N GLN A 32 -3.89 18.88 -0.45
CA GLN A 32 -4.53 17.70 -1.02
C GLN A 32 -3.68 17.05 -2.12
N LEU A 33 -3.11 17.86 -3.01
CA LEU A 33 -2.19 17.37 -4.06
C LEU A 33 -0.92 16.78 -3.47
N ALA A 34 -0.37 17.38 -2.41
CA ALA A 34 0.80 16.85 -1.72
C ALA A 34 0.52 15.47 -1.11
N VAL A 35 -0.59 15.32 -0.38
CA VAL A 35 -1.00 14.03 0.19
C VAL A 35 -1.26 12.98 -0.89
N ALA A 36 -1.90 13.37 -2.00
CA ALA A 36 -2.10 12.46 -3.13
C ALA A 36 -0.76 12.00 -3.75
N ALA A 37 0.22 12.90 -3.88
CA ALA A 37 1.55 12.57 -4.38
C ALA A 37 2.31 11.65 -3.42
N ASP A 38 2.26 11.92 -2.11
CA ASP A 38 2.90 11.07 -1.10
C ASP A 38 2.27 9.67 -1.04
N ALA A 39 0.94 9.59 -1.11
CA ALA A 39 0.21 8.33 -1.20
C ALA A 39 0.56 7.54 -2.47
N ALA A 40 0.66 8.21 -3.62
CA ALA A 40 1.09 7.59 -4.87
C ALA A 40 2.52 7.06 -4.78
N CYS A 41 3.44 7.80 -4.16
CA CYS A 41 4.81 7.33 -3.90
C CYS A 41 4.82 6.08 -3.00
N ALA A 42 4.05 6.08 -1.91
CA ALA A 42 3.93 4.92 -1.01
C ALA A 42 3.38 3.68 -1.73
N LEU A 43 2.38 3.85 -2.60
CA LEU A 43 1.86 2.79 -3.47
C LEU A 43 2.92 2.25 -4.42
N LEU A 44 3.64 3.15 -5.11
CA LEU A 44 4.65 2.77 -6.08
C LEU A 44 5.80 1.99 -5.40
N ARG A 45 6.30 2.47 -4.26
CA ARG A 45 7.31 1.76 -3.45
C ARG A 45 6.81 0.40 -2.98
N GLY A 46 5.58 0.31 -2.49
CA GLY A 46 4.96 -0.96 -2.12
C GLY A 46 4.87 -1.93 -3.31
N SER A 47 4.49 -1.42 -4.48
CA SER A 47 4.43 -2.21 -5.72
C SER A 47 5.80 -2.72 -6.16
N GLU A 48 6.85 -1.92 -6.00
CA GLU A 48 8.22 -2.30 -6.30
C GLU A 48 8.71 -3.40 -5.35
N ALA A 49 8.48 -3.25 -4.05
CA ALA A 49 8.80 -4.26 -3.05
C ALA A 49 8.11 -5.60 -3.34
N MET A 50 6.81 -5.58 -3.68
CA MET A 50 6.08 -6.79 -4.05
C MET A 50 6.63 -7.45 -5.33
N ARG A 51 7.02 -6.66 -6.34
CA ARG A 51 7.65 -7.20 -7.56
C ARG A 51 9.02 -7.81 -7.27
N ALA A 52 9.80 -7.21 -6.38
CA ALA A 52 11.10 -7.76 -5.97
C ALA A 52 10.91 -9.13 -5.29
N ILE A 53 9.93 -9.26 -4.39
CA ILE A 53 9.59 -10.52 -3.72
C ILE A 53 9.16 -11.58 -4.75
N GLN A 54 8.29 -11.23 -5.70
CA GLN A 54 7.85 -12.12 -6.78
C GLN A 54 9.02 -12.59 -7.64
N HIS A 55 9.89 -11.66 -8.04
CA HIS A 55 11.07 -11.97 -8.85
C HIS A 55 12.02 -12.92 -8.11
N GLN A 56 12.29 -12.65 -6.83
CA GLN A 56 13.16 -13.50 -6.02
C GLN A 56 12.59 -14.92 -5.88
N ALA A 57 11.31 -15.04 -5.53
CA ALA A 57 10.66 -16.35 -5.39
C ALA A 57 10.68 -17.15 -6.71
N ALA A 58 10.39 -16.49 -7.84
CA ALA A 58 10.45 -17.13 -9.15
C ALA A 58 11.88 -17.58 -9.51
N HIS A 59 12.88 -16.77 -9.20
CA HIS A 59 14.29 -17.08 -9.46
C HIS A 59 14.76 -18.29 -8.64
N GLU A 60 14.48 -18.29 -7.32
CA GLU A 60 14.84 -19.39 -6.44
C GLU A 60 14.17 -20.70 -6.85
N ALA A 61 12.88 -20.67 -7.16
CA ALA A 61 12.15 -21.83 -7.66
C ALA A 61 12.77 -22.36 -8.96
N SER A 62 13.08 -21.47 -9.90
CA SER A 62 13.72 -21.84 -11.17
C SER A 62 15.06 -22.56 -10.94
N LEU A 63 15.93 -22.02 -10.07
CA LEU A 63 17.21 -22.65 -9.74
C LEU A 63 17.03 -24.03 -9.10
N ARG A 64 16.07 -24.15 -8.17
CA ARG A 64 15.78 -25.42 -7.48
C ARG A 64 15.30 -26.50 -8.44
N HIS A 65 14.35 -26.16 -9.31
CA HIS A 65 13.83 -27.06 -10.33
C HIS A 65 14.87 -27.40 -11.39
N GLN A 66 15.72 -26.44 -11.79
CA GLN A 66 16.82 -26.71 -12.70
C GLN A 66 17.83 -27.71 -12.11
N ALA A 67 18.19 -27.55 -10.83
CA ALA A 67 19.07 -28.49 -10.14
C ALA A 67 18.43 -29.89 -10.03
N ALA A 68 17.13 -29.98 -9.73
CA ALA A 68 16.41 -31.24 -9.73
C ALA A 68 16.37 -31.89 -11.11
N ALA A 69 16.09 -31.12 -12.16
CA ALA A 69 16.09 -31.60 -13.54
C ALA A 69 17.48 -32.11 -13.97
N GLN A 70 18.56 -31.43 -13.57
CA GLN A 70 19.93 -31.90 -13.82
C GLN A 70 20.20 -33.25 -13.15
N LYS A 71 19.75 -33.44 -11.90
CA LYS A 71 19.88 -34.74 -11.21
C LYS A 71 19.09 -35.85 -11.92
N LEU A 72 17.86 -35.54 -12.34
CA LEU A 72 16.98 -36.49 -13.03
C LEU A 72 17.50 -36.90 -14.42
N HIS A 73 18.17 -36.01 -15.13
CA HIS A 73 18.82 -36.33 -16.41
C HIS A 73 20.16 -37.08 -16.25
N GLY A 74 20.71 -37.11 -15.03
CA GLY A 74 21.93 -37.87 -14.71
C GLY A 74 21.63 -39.34 -14.38
N ASN A 75 22.67 -40.06 -13.94
CA ASN A 75 22.50 -41.40 -13.38
C ASN A 75 21.88 -41.28 -11.98
N CYS A 76 20.58 -41.55 -11.90
CA CYS A 76 19.74 -41.46 -10.71
C CYS A 76 19.19 -42.86 -10.40
N GLU A 77 19.35 -43.35 -9.18
CA GLU A 77 18.73 -44.60 -8.75
C GLU A 77 17.23 -44.40 -8.44
N PRO A 78 16.39 -45.45 -8.48
CA PRO A 78 14.97 -45.31 -8.18
C PRO A 78 14.69 -44.72 -6.77
N ALA A 79 15.57 -44.96 -5.80
CA ALA A 79 15.46 -44.39 -4.47
C ALA A 79 15.71 -42.87 -4.44
N ASP A 80 16.55 -42.36 -5.35
CA ASP A 80 16.86 -40.94 -5.44
C ASP A 80 15.69 -40.13 -5.98
N LEU A 81 14.80 -40.74 -6.78
CA LEU A 81 13.61 -40.09 -7.33
C LEU A 81 12.68 -39.59 -6.22
N MET A 82 12.44 -40.42 -5.21
CA MET A 82 11.58 -40.07 -4.08
C MET A 82 12.21 -38.96 -3.23
N ALA A 83 13.53 -39.00 -3.04
CA ALA A 83 14.26 -37.96 -2.34
C ALA A 83 14.19 -36.62 -3.09
N ILE A 84 14.38 -36.62 -4.41
CA ILE A 84 14.25 -35.42 -5.25
C ILE A 84 12.84 -34.85 -5.17
N GLN A 85 11.81 -35.71 -5.23
CA GLN A 85 10.42 -35.26 -5.15
C GLN A 85 10.08 -34.69 -3.76
N SER A 86 10.52 -35.34 -2.68
CA SER A 86 10.28 -34.83 -1.32
C SER A 86 11.00 -33.51 -1.07
N ASP A 87 12.21 -33.36 -1.58
CA ASP A 87 13.00 -32.14 -1.46
C ASP A 87 12.34 -30.97 -2.19
N LEU A 88 11.83 -31.19 -3.41
CA LEU A 88 11.08 -30.18 -4.16
C LEU A 88 9.79 -29.81 -3.44
N LEU A 89 9.00 -30.80 -3.01
CA LEU A 89 7.74 -30.56 -2.32
C LEU A 89 7.94 -29.76 -1.02
N SER A 90 8.95 -30.13 -0.23
CA SER A 90 9.28 -29.41 1.01
C SER A 90 9.69 -27.97 0.72
N PHE A 91 10.54 -27.78 -0.30
CA PHE A 91 10.95 -26.45 -0.75
C PHE A 91 9.75 -25.62 -1.22
N ASP A 92 8.87 -26.15 -2.07
CA ASP A 92 7.72 -25.42 -2.63
C ASP A 92 6.74 -25.00 -1.53
N LEU A 93 6.46 -25.88 -0.57
CA LEU A 93 5.58 -25.57 0.56
C LEU A 93 6.16 -24.48 1.47
N GLN A 94 7.45 -24.57 1.79
CA GLN A 94 8.14 -23.57 2.61
C GLN A 94 8.26 -22.24 1.86
N GLY A 95 8.66 -22.28 0.60
CA GLY A 95 8.82 -21.14 -0.27
C GLY A 95 7.50 -20.41 -0.50
N ALA A 96 6.41 -21.12 -0.77
CA ALA A 96 5.08 -20.53 -0.90
C ALA A 96 4.65 -19.83 0.41
N THR A 97 4.88 -20.46 1.56
CA THR A 97 4.55 -19.86 2.86
C THR A 97 5.33 -18.57 3.09
N GLN A 98 6.64 -18.59 2.87
CA GLN A 98 7.51 -17.42 3.05
C GLN A 98 7.16 -16.30 2.07
N TYR A 99 6.94 -16.64 0.79
CA TYR A 99 6.50 -15.71 -0.24
C TYR A 99 5.20 -15.00 0.16
N TRP A 100 4.18 -15.74 0.62
CA TRP A 100 2.93 -15.16 1.07
C TRP A 100 3.09 -14.24 2.27
N GLN A 101 3.92 -14.62 3.25
CA GLN A 101 4.23 -13.77 4.39
C GLN A 101 4.89 -12.46 3.96
N GLN A 102 5.87 -12.51 3.06
CA GLN A 102 6.57 -11.33 2.55
C GLN A 102 5.66 -10.40 1.76
N ILE A 103 4.83 -10.93 0.85
CA ILE A 103 3.87 -10.13 0.10
C ILE A 103 2.85 -9.45 1.04
N THR A 104 2.35 -10.19 2.03
CA THR A 104 1.40 -9.64 3.01
C THR A 104 2.05 -8.52 3.82
N ALA A 105 3.29 -8.72 4.28
CA ALA A 105 4.03 -7.70 5.02
C ALA A 105 4.27 -6.44 4.17
N ALA A 106 4.70 -6.59 2.91
CA ALA A 106 4.92 -5.48 1.99
C ALA A 106 3.62 -4.71 1.69
N ALA A 107 2.50 -5.43 1.51
CA ALA A 107 1.19 -4.82 1.30
C ALA A 107 0.72 -4.02 2.52
N LEU A 108 0.85 -4.59 3.72
CA LEU A 108 0.49 -3.91 4.98
C LEU A 108 1.37 -2.67 5.21
N GLN A 109 2.68 -2.77 4.97
CA GLN A 109 3.58 -1.63 5.08
C GLN A 109 3.18 -0.50 4.12
N SER A 110 2.88 -0.82 2.86
CA SER A 110 2.43 0.18 1.88
C SER A 110 1.13 0.85 2.30
N GLN A 111 0.18 0.09 2.87
CA GLN A 111 -1.06 0.65 3.42
C GLN A 111 -0.80 1.60 4.59
N VAL A 112 0.10 1.24 5.51
CA VAL A 112 0.49 2.09 6.65
C VAL A 112 1.15 3.39 6.17
N GLU A 113 2.10 3.33 5.24
CA GLU A 113 2.76 4.51 4.67
C GLU A 113 1.75 5.45 3.98
N MET A 114 0.78 4.87 3.28
CA MET A 114 -0.27 5.63 2.62
C MET A 114 -1.19 6.35 3.62
N MET A 115 -1.59 5.67 4.69
CA MET A 115 -2.41 6.28 5.75
C MET A 115 -1.63 7.36 6.52
N ALA A 116 -0.32 7.16 6.75
CA ALA A 116 0.54 8.15 7.38
C ALA A 116 0.57 9.46 6.57
N SER A 117 0.56 9.37 5.23
CA SER A 117 0.52 10.53 4.32
C SER A 117 -0.73 11.40 4.53
N ALA A 118 -1.86 10.79 4.93
CA ALA A 118 -3.13 11.48 5.19
C ALA A 118 -3.28 11.98 6.64
N THR A 119 -2.46 11.49 7.58
CA THR A 119 -2.66 11.73 9.03
C THR A 119 -2.51 13.21 9.40
N HIS A 120 -1.62 13.95 8.74
CA HIS A 120 -1.41 15.38 8.98
C HIS A 120 -2.61 16.26 8.59
N LEU A 121 -3.49 15.78 7.72
CA LEU A 121 -4.71 16.48 7.32
C LEU A 121 -5.92 16.10 8.18
N LEU A 122 -5.91 14.93 8.81
CA LEU A 122 -6.97 14.47 9.71
C LEU A 122 -6.94 15.16 11.09
N ASP A 123 -5.76 15.65 11.50
CA ASP A 123 -5.57 16.37 12.78
C ASP A 123 -5.99 17.86 12.72
N SER A 124 -6.31 18.35 11.53
CA SER A 124 -6.95 19.65 11.28
C SER A 124 -8.48 19.51 11.23
N GLU A 125 -9.25 20.58 11.50
CA GLU A 125 -10.75 20.62 11.44
C GLU A 125 -11.38 20.15 10.09
N GLN A 126 -10.56 19.75 9.13
CA GLN A 126 -10.90 19.26 7.79
C GLN A 126 -10.90 17.72 7.68
N GLY A 127 -10.74 17.00 8.80
CA GLY A 127 -10.65 15.54 8.83
C GLY A 127 -11.84 14.80 8.22
N ASP A 128 -13.05 15.38 8.22
CA ASP A 128 -14.26 14.70 7.73
C ASP A 128 -14.28 14.48 6.20
N ALA A 129 -13.80 15.46 5.41
CA ALA A 129 -13.76 15.33 3.95
C ALA A 129 -12.70 14.33 3.48
N LEU A 130 -11.53 14.35 4.14
CA LEU A 130 -10.45 13.41 3.84
C LEU A 130 -10.78 11.99 4.29
N LYS A 131 -11.48 11.85 5.43
CA LYS A 131 -11.98 10.55 5.90
C LYS A 131 -12.91 9.91 4.88
N SER A 132 -13.84 10.67 4.29
CA SER A 132 -14.72 10.16 3.23
C SER A 132 -13.96 9.75 1.97
N ALA A 133 -12.94 10.53 1.57
CA ALA A 133 -12.07 10.16 0.45
C ALA A 133 -11.25 8.88 0.74
N MET A 134 -10.73 8.74 1.96
CA MET A 134 -9.99 7.55 2.39
C MET A 134 -10.88 6.31 2.47
N GLU A 135 -12.12 6.43 2.93
CA GLU A 135 -13.12 5.35 2.93
C GLU A 135 -13.46 4.91 1.50
N SER A 136 -13.60 5.85 0.56
CA SER A 136 -13.83 5.53 -0.86
C SER A 136 -12.64 4.82 -1.51
N PHE A 137 -11.42 5.21 -1.14
CA PHE A 137 -10.19 4.59 -1.60
C PHE A 137 -9.99 3.18 -1.00
N GLN A 138 -10.25 3.01 0.30
CA GLN A 138 -10.26 1.70 0.95
C GLN A 138 -11.30 0.77 0.30
N ALA A 139 -12.49 1.29 -0.02
CA ALA A 139 -13.52 0.52 -0.72
C ALA A 139 -13.05 0.08 -2.13
N ALA A 140 -12.32 0.94 -2.85
CA ALA A 140 -11.77 0.62 -4.17
C ALA A 140 -10.63 -0.44 -4.10
N ILE A 141 -9.75 -0.37 -3.10
CA ILE A 141 -8.73 -1.41 -2.87
C ILE A 141 -9.38 -2.72 -2.43
N ALA A 142 -10.35 -2.67 -1.53
CA ALA A 142 -11.08 -3.85 -1.07
C ALA A 142 -11.86 -4.51 -2.21
N SER A 143 -12.43 -3.73 -3.15
CA SER A 143 -13.08 -4.28 -4.34
C SER A 143 -12.09 -4.89 -5.34
N GLY A 144 -10.85 -4.39 -5.38
CA GLY A 144 -9.75 -4.98 -6.19
C GLY A 144 -9.31 -6.37 -5.70
N ASN A 145 -9.41 -6.65 -4.39
CA ASN A 145 -9.09 -7.97 -3.82
C ASN A 145 -10.10 -9.07 -4.20
N GLY A 146 -11.26 -8.71 -4.75
CA GLY A 146 -12.27 -9.66 -5.24
C GLY A 146 -11.83 -10.49 -6.46
N PHE A 147 -10.74 -10.09 -7.13
CA PHE A 147 -10.16 -10.84 -8.25
C PHE A 147 -9.33 -12.05 -7.81
N PHE A 148 -8.77 -12.03 -6.59
CA PHE A 148 -7.90 -13.10 -6.07
C PHE A 148 -8.61 -14.10 -5.14
N ALA A 149 -9.80 -13.77 -4.64
CA ALA A 149 -10.64 -14.72 -3.93
C ALA A 149 -11.48 -15.51 -4.94
N GLY A 150 -10.90 -16.59 -5.48
CA GLY A 150 -11.58 -17.52 -6.38
C GLY A 150 -12.96 -17.88 -5.85
N LYS A 151 -14.00 -17.27 -6.43
CA LYS A 151 -15.40 -17.59 -6.14
C LYS A 151 -15.76 -18.75 -7.05
N PRO A 152 -15.92 -20.00 -6.55
CA PRO A 152 -16.41 -21.08 -7.39
C PRO A 152 -17.83 -20.73 -7.81
N ALA A 153 -18.04 -20.69 -9.13
CA ALA A 153 -19.36 -20.62 -9.71
C ALA A 153 -20.06 -21.97 -9.49
N ALA A 154 -20.96 -22.01 -8.51
CA ALA A 154 -22.06 -22.96 -8.42
C ALA A 154 -23.24 -22.14 -7.89
N THR A 155 -24.42 -22.12 -8.51
CA THR A 155 -25.21 -23.27 -8.92
C THR A 155 -26.23 -22.89 -10.01
N ALA A 156 -26.50 -23.82 -10.92
CA ALA A 156 -27.61 -23.76 -11.88
C ALA A 156 -28.97 -23.83 -11.16
N PRO A 157 -30.05 -23.22 -11.70
CA PRO A 157 -31.37 -23.25 -11.08
C PRO A 157 -32.07 -24.61 -11.25
N PRO A 158 -32.90 -25.04 -10.29
CA PRO A 158 -33.59 -26.33 -10.36
C PRO A 158 -34.73 -26.32 -11.39
N THR A 159 -34.70 -27.28 -12.30
CA THR A 159 -35.82 -27.68 -13.16
C THR A 159 -36.94 -28.25 -12.30
N ARG A 160 -38.12 -27.63 -12.32
CA ARG A 160 -39.35 -28.24 -11.76
C ARG A 160 -39.82 -29.37 -12.69
N VAL A 161 -40.11 -30.52 -12.09
CA VAL A 161 -40.97 -31.58 -12.65
C VAL A 161 -42.41 -31.30 -12.24
#